data_AF-A0AAD5MNH9-F1
#
_entry.id   AF-A0AAD5MNH9-F1
#
_cell.length_a   1.000
_cell.length_b   1.000
_cell.length_c   1.000
_cell.angle_alpha   90.00
_cell.angle_beta   90.00
_cell.angle_gamma   90.00
#
_symmetry.space_group_name_H-M   'P 1'
#
loop_
_entity.id
_entity.type
_entity.pdbx_description
1 polymer ?
#
loop_
_entity_poly.entity_id
_entity_poly.type
_entity_poly.pdbx_seq_one_letter_code
_entity_poly.pdbx_strand_id
1 'polypeptide(L)'
;MADWINDFQEITTIINQISTEYPCSNPFKKNEKLIVKALYVVSPLEFYVIKQAQIRTLHELERITSQWGEKVHHQTMMDSQCRQDQACLIRFKNVVARAKIVHGGIHDLQVFLIDYGRSMFIKWSDCFAIPHHIANFAPPLAHYCTLNDADNCAFDNASVQEFCRKLLSAEHFLLR
;
A
#
# COMPACT_ATOMS: atom_id res chain seq x y z
N MET A 1 36.84 -11.32 -3.78
CA MET A 1 36.18 -12.38 -2.96
C MET A 1 35.81 -11.89 -1.56
N ALA A 2 36.52 -10.94 -0.96
CA ALA A 2 36.19 -10.39 0.36
C ALA A 2 34.98 -9.45 0.36
N ASP A 3 34.77 -8.66 -0.71
CA ASP A 3 33.70 -7.65 -0.77
C ASP A 3 32.30 -8.27 -0.82
N TRP A 4 32.14 -9.43 -1.49
CA TRP A 4 30.87 -10.14 -1.58
C TRP A 4 30.40 -10.73 -0.25
N ILE A 5 31.32 -11.13 0.63
CA ILE A 5 30.99 -11.73 1.93
C ILE A 5 30.52 -10.65 2.91
N ASN A 6 31.14 -9.46 2.86
CA ASN A 6 30.71 -8.30 3.65
C ASN A 6 29.33 -7.78 3.23
N ASP A 7 29.08 -7.62 1.93
CA ASP A 7 27.76 -7.21 1.42
C ASP A 7 26.68 -8.23 1.82
N PHE A 8 26.97 -9.53 1.76
CA PHE A 8 26.04 -10.56 2.20
C PHE A 8 25.77 -10.51 3.70
N GLN A 9 26.79 -10.31 4.55
CA GLN A 9 26.61 -10.25 6.01
C GLN A 9 25.88 -8.98 6.46
N GLU A 10 26.12 -7.82 5.83
CA GLU A 10 25.37 -6.58 6.09
C GLU A 10 23.91 -6.70 5.65
N ILE A 11 23.66 -7.24 4.45
CA ILE A 11 22.31 -7.52 3.95
C ILE A 11 21.59 -8.52 4.86
N THR A 12 22.27 -9.58 5.32
CA THR A 12 21.68 -10.57 6.23
C THR A 12 21.32 -9.96 7.59
N THR A 13 22.17 -9.06 8.12
CA THR A 13 21.91 -8.37 9.38
C THR A 13 20.74 -7.38 9.28
N ILE A 14 20.57 -6.71 8.12
CA ILE A 14 19.44 -5.81 7.84
C ILE A 14 18.13 -6.58 7.55
N ILE A 15 18.23 -7.77 6.98
CA ILE A 15 17.11 -8.69 6.71
C ILE A 15 16.56 -9.31 8.01
N ASN A 16 17.40 -9.49 9.03
CA ASN A 16 17.02 -10.20 10.27
C ASN A 16 16.02 -9.47 11.16
N GLN A 17 15.55 -8.28 10.78
CA GLN A 17 14.41 -7.61 11.40
C GLN A 17 13.29 -7.54 10.38
N ILE A 18 12.48 -8.60 10.30
CA ILE A 18 11.20 -8.57 9.56
C ILE A 18 10.21 -7.76 10.39
N SER A 19 9.48 -6.84 9.76
CA SER A 19 8.37 -6.16 10.43
C SER A 19 7.07 -6.96 10.28
N THR A 20 6.25 -6.91 11.30
CA THR A 20 4.87 -7.42 11.28
C THR A 20 3.84 -6.31 11.14
N GLU A 21 4.26 -5.05 11.28
CA GLU A 21 3.38 -3.88 11.31
C GLU A 21 3.96 -2.68 10.55
N TYR A 22 3.12 -1.68 10.32
CA TYR A 22 3.49 -0.39 9.73
C TYR A 22 3.36 0.73 10.76
N PRO A 23 4.16 1.80 10.66
CA PRO A 23 3.99 2.95 11.54
C PRO A 23 2.63 3.61 11.32
N CYS A 24 2.05 4.15 12.40
CA CYS A 24 0.75 4.81 12.36
C CYS A 24 0.73 5.99 11.38
N SER A 25 -0.30 6.06 10.54
CA SER A 25 -0.54 7.22 9.68
C SER A 25 -0.98 8.42 10.51
N ASN A 26 -0.45 9.60 10.18
CA ASN A 26 -0.93 10.84 10.75
C ASN A 26 -2.33 11.15 10.18
N PRO A 27 -3.38 11.20 11.02
CA PRO A 27 -4.73 11.50 10.57
C PRO A 27 -4.81 12.91 10.01
N PHE A 28 -5.77 13.14 9.10
CA PHE A 28 -6.15 14.48 8.69
C PHE A 28 -6.70 15.25 9.89
N LYS A 29 -6.34 16.53 10.02
CA LYS A 29 -6.97 17.40 11.02
C LYS A 29 -8.32 17.85 10.48
N LYS A 30 -9.30 18.02 11.37
CA LYS A 30 -10.63 18.54 10.99
C LYS A 30 -10.48 19.91 10.33
N ASN A 31 -11.16 20.12 9.20
CA ASN A 31 -11.11 21.33 8.37
C ASN A 31 -9.72 21.64 7.74
N GLU A 32 -8.79 20.67 7.77
CA GLU A 32 -7.51 20.80 7.08
C GLU A 32 -7.73 20.76 5.57
N LYS A 33 -7.26 21.79 4.88
CA LYS A 33 -7.31 21.85 3.42
C LYS A 33 -6.02 21.28 2.86
N LEU A 34 -6.12 20.19 2.11
CA LEU A 34 -4.96 19.51 1.55
C LEU A 34 -5.12 19.33 0.06
N ILE A 35 -4.02 19.51 -0.67
CA ILE A 35 -3.94 19.11 -2.07
C ILE A 35 -3.61 17.62 -2.09
N VAL A 36 -4.49 16.85 -2.72
CA VAL A 36 -4.41 15.40 -2.81
C VAL A 36 -4.55 14.94 -4.26
N LYS A 37 -4.19 13.70 -4.51
CA LYS A 37 -4.41 12.99 -5.77
C LYS A 37 -5.18 11.70 -5.51
N ALA A 38 -6.12 11.36 -6.37
CA ALA A 38 -6.82 10.09 -6.29
C ALA A 38 -5.88 8.94 -6.67
N LEU A 39 -5.88 7.89 -5.86
CA LEU A 39 -5.16 6.65 -6.12
C LEU A 39 -6.09 5.57 -6.66
N TYR A 40 -7.22 5.39 -5.99
CA TYR A 40 -8.21 4.36 -6.30
C TYR A 40 -9.60 4.86 -5.94
N VAL A 41 -10.58 4.64 -6.80
CA VAL A 41 -11.93 5.20 -6.65
C VAL A 41 -12.92 4.10 -6.98
N VAL A 42 -13.72 3.71 -5.98
CA VAL A 42 -14.80 2.73 -6.14
C VAL A 42 -16.13 3.47 -6.27
N SER A 43 -16.36 4.43 -5.38
CA SER A 43 -17.57 5.23 -5.35
C SER A 43 -17.36 6.54 -4.58
N PRO A 44 -18.35 7.45 -4.53
CA PRO A 44 -18.32 8.59 -3.61
C PRO A 44 -18.15 8.19 -2.13
N LEU A 45 -18.50 6.97 -1.76
CA LEU A 45 -18.46 6.47 -0.38
C LEU A 45 -17.20 5.66 -0.09
N GLU A 46 -16.41 5.35 -1.11
CA GLU A 46 -15.19 4.56 -0.98
C GLU A 46 -14.20 5.00 -2.06
N PHE A 47 -13.24 5.81 -1.65
CA PHE A 47 -12.12 6.18 -2.48
C PHE A 47 -10.88 6.45 -1.64
N TYR A 48 -9.73 6.41 -2.29
CA TYR A 48 -8.44 6.54 -1.64
C TYR A 48 -7.61 7.62 -2.32
N VAL A 49 -6.97 8.44 -1.50
CA VAL A 49 -6.16 9.57 -1.95
C VAL A 49 -4.77 9.52 -1.32
N ILE A 50 -3.82 10.21 -1.95
CA ILE A 50 -2.49 10.50 -1.41
C ILE A 50 -2.31 12.01 -1.27
N LYS A 51 -1.67 12.47 -0.20
CA LYS A 51 -1.29 13.89 -0.07
C LYS A 51 -0.24 14.21 -1.13
N GLN A 52 -0.36 15.37 -1.80
CA GLN A 52 0.62 15.78 -2.82
C GLN A 52 2.06 15.77 -2.28
N ALA A 53 2.25 16.18 -1.03
CA ALA A 53 3.55 16.18 -0.36
C ALA A 53 4.19 14.78 -0.21
N GLN A 54 3.39 13.71 -0.26
CA GLN A 54 3.84 12.32 -0.10
C GLN A 54 4.10 11.60 -1.44
N ILE A 55 3.81 12.23 -2.59
CA ILE A 55 4.02 11.61 -3.91
C ILE A 55 5.50 11.26 -4.13
N ARG A 56 6.42 12.12 -3.68
CA ARG A 56 7.87 11.83 -3.74
C ARG A 56 8.25 10.63 -2.87
N THR A 57 7.64 10.49 -1.71
CA THR A 57 7.83 9.34 -0.81
C THR A 57 7.35 8.05 -1.45
N LEU A 58 6.21 8.06 -2.16
CA LEU A 58 5.71 6.90 -2.90
C LEU A 58 6.72 6.46 -3.98
N HIS A 59 7.24 7.38 -4.77
CA HIS A 59 8.23 7.06 -5.80
C HIS A 59 9.54 6.50 -5.21
N GLU A 60 9.97 7.02 -4.07
CA GLU A 60 11.15 6.52 -3.39
C GLU A 60 10.92 5.11 -2.81
N LEU A 61 9.73 4.84 -2.25
CA LEU A 61 9.33 3.49 -1.86
C LEU A 61 9.34 2.54 -3.06
N GLU A 62 8.74 2.92 -4.18
CA GLU A 62 8.74 2.12 -5.42
C GLU A 62 10.16 1.81 -5.90
N ARG A 63 11.06 2.80 -5.82
CA ARG A 63 12.49 2.63 -6.15
C ARG A 63 13.16 1.62 -5.22
N ILE A 64 12.99 1.79 -3.90
CA ILE A 64 13.58 0.91 -2.89
C ILE A 64 13.03 -0.51 -3.08
N THR A 65 11.72 -0.70 -3.07
CA THR A 65 11.10 -2.03 -3.18
C THR A 65 11.44 -2.73 -4.48
N SER A 66 11.62 -2.00 -5.59
CA SER A 66 12.06 -2.59 -6.86
C SER A 66 13.49 -3.14 -6.78
N GLN A 67 14.42 -2.45 -6.11
CA GLN A 67 15.77 -2.96 -5.86
C GLN A 67 15.77 -4.19 -4.95
N TRP A 68 14.78 -4.27 -4.05
CA TRP A 68 14.57 -5.45 -3.21
C TRP A 68 13.88 -6.59 -3.95
N GLY A 69 13.08 -6.32 -5.00
CA GLY A 69 12.27 -7.32 -5.68
C GLY A 69 13.06 -8.51 -6.23
N GLU A 70 14.30 -8.28 -6.69
CA GLU A 70 15.20 -9.37 -7.11
C GLU A 70 15.65 -10.26 -5.94
N LYS A 71 15.80 -9.70 -4.75
CA LYS A 71 16.26 -10.39 -3.53
C LYS A 71 15.11 -11.03 -2.73
N VAL A 72 13.90 -10.48 -2.84
CA VAL A 72 12.70 -10.87 -2.08
C VAL A 72 12.09 -12.19 -2.55
N HIS A 73 12.42 -12.65 -3.77
CA HIS A 73 11.97 -13.93 -4.33
C HIS A 73 12.24 -15.16 -3.44
N HIS A 74 13.18 -15.06 -2.49
CA HIS A 74 13.56 -16.16 -1.61
C HIS A 74 12.95 -16.09 -0.20
N GLN A 75 12.09 -15.10 0.09
CA GLN A 75 11.53 -14.87 1.43
C GLN A 75 10.00 -14.83 1.43
N THR A 76 9.38 -15.83 0.80
CA THR A 76 7.95 -16.06 0.94
C THR A 76 7.60 -16.24 2.42
N MET A 77 6.48 -15.65 2.85
CA MET A 77 6.00 -15.83 4.21
C MET A 77 5.53 -17.27 4.42
N MET A 78 5.82 -17.82 5.59
CA MET A 78 5.21 -19.09 6.01
C MET A 78 3.73 -18.87 6.34
N ASP A 79 2.91 -19.90 6.13
CA ASP A 79 1.46 -19.82 6.41
C ASP A 79 1.15 -19.32 7.83
N SER A 80 1.96 -19.72 8.82
CA SER A 80 1.82 -19.30 10.23
C SER A 80 2.04 -17.80 10.49
N GLN A 81 2.70 -17.11 9.55
CA GLN A 81 2.99 -15.68 9.57
C GLN A 81 1.93 -14.86 8.84
N CYS A 82 1.13 -15.49 7.97
CA CYS A 82 0.11 -14.82 7.16
C CYS A 82 -1.18 -14.57 7.98
N ARG A 83 -1.10 -13.65 8.94
CA ARG A 83 -2.21 -13.28 9.82
C ARG A 83 -2.86 -11.98 9.37
N GLN A 84 -4.11 -11.77 9.78
CA GLN A 84 -4.78 -10.49 9.53
C GLN A 84 -3.94 -9.31 10.07
N ASP A 85 -3.92 -8.23 9.30
CA ASP A 85 -3.16 -6.98 9.50
C ASP A 85 -1.63 -7.10 9.46
N GLN A 86 -1.10 -8.30 9.19
CA GLN A 86 0.33 -8.51 9.05
C GLN A 86 0.90 -7.74 7.86
N ALA A 87 1.96 -6.98 8.10
CA ALA A 87 2.72 -6.26 7.07
C ALA A 87 3.47 -7.24 6.17
N CYS A 88 3.44 -6.98 4.86
CA CYS A 88 4.08 -7.83 3.85
C CYS A 88 4.48 -7.02 2.62
N LEU A 89 5.29 -7.64 1.77
CA LEU A 89 5.53 -7.22 0.40
C LEU A 89 4.79 -8.16 -0.55
N ILE A 90 4.26 -7.61 -1.63
CA ILE A 90 3.62 -8.41 -2.68
C ILE A 90 4.12 -7.98 -4.06
N ARG A 91 3.99 -8.87 -5.03
CA ARG A 91 4.16 -8.48 -6.44
C ARG A 91 2.87 -7.85 -6.94
N PHE A 92 2.95 -6.60 -7.40
CA PHE A 92 1.85 -5.90 -8.03
C PHE A 92 2.29 -5.35 -9.38
N LYS A 93 1.76 -5.92 -10.46
CA LYS A 93 2.21 -5.62 -11.84
C LYS A 93 3.73 -5.82 -11.94
N ASN A 94 4.45 -4.78 -12.34
CA ASN A 94 5.91 -4.79 -12.52
C ASN A 94 6.66 -4.21 -11.31
N VAL A 95 5.99 -4.00 -10.18
CA VAL A 95 6.60 -3.45 -8.96
C VAL A 95 6.37 -4.37 -7.77
N VAL A 96 7.22 -4.23 -6.75
CA VAL A 96 6.95 -4.79 -5.42
C VAL A 96 6.31 -3.70 -4.57
N ALA A 97 5.18 -4.01 -3.95
CA ALA A 97 4.39 -3.05 -3.18
C ALA A 97 4.25 -3.48 -1.73
N ARG A 98 4.15 -2.49 -0.83
CA ARG A 98 3.80 -2.72 0.57
C ARG A 98 2.32 -3.05 0.68
N ALA A 99 1.99 -4.06 1.46
CA ALA A 99 0.62 -4.50 1.67
C ALA A 99 0.41 -4.99 3.09
N LYS A 100 -0.84 -5.07 3.50
CA LYS A 100 -1.24 -5.82 4.70
C LYS A 100 -2.18 -6.95 4.33
N ILE A 101 -2.10 -8.05 5.05
CA ILE A 101 -3.03 -9.17 4.87
C ILE A 101 -4.37 -8.77 5.47
N VAL A 102 -5.44 -8.89 4.69
CA VAL A 102 -6.82 -8.64 5.13
C VAL A 102 -7.45 -9.94 5.59
N HIS A 103 -7.30 -10.99 4.79
CA HIS A 103 -7.90 -12.30 5.07
C HIS A 103 -7.08 -13.41 4.40
N GLY A 104 -6.98 -14.57 5.05
CA GLY A 104 -6.38 -15.77 4.47
C GLY A 104 -7.44 -16.80 4.09
N GLY A 105 -7.57 -17.09 2.80
CA GLY A 105 -8.42 -18.15 2.26
C GLY A 105 -7.68 -19.48 2.11
N ILE A 106 -8.33 -20.50 1.55
CA ILE A 106 -7.71 -21.82 1.37
C ILE A 106 -6.62 -21.80 0.29
N HIS A 107 -6.80 -20.97 -0.74
CA HIS A 107 -5.93 -20.95 -1.92
C HIS A 107 -5.28 -19.59 -2.17
N ASP A 108 -5.81 -18.54 -1.57
CA ASP A 108 -5.43 -17.16 -1.81
C ASP A 108 -5.39 -16.34 -0.52
N LEU A 109 -4.66 -15.24 -0.59
CA LEU A 109 -4.65 -14.20 0.41
C LEU A 109 -5.36 -12.97 -0.16
N GLN A 110 -6.32 -12.44 0.60
CA GLN A 110 -6.78 -11.08 0.37
C GLN A 110 -5.80 -10.13 1.03
N VAL A 111 -5.24 -9.21 0.27
CA VAL A 111 -4.28 -8.20 0.75
C VAL A 111 -4.76 -6.79 0.37
N PHE A 112 -4.35 -5.80 1.15
CA PHE A 112 -4.61 -4.39 0.91
C PHE A 112 -3.30 -3.66 0.66
N LEU A 113 -3.17 -3.05 -0.52
CA LEU A 113 -2.04 -2.22 -0.91
C LEU A 113 -2.08 -0.90 -0.16
N ILE A 114 -1.29 -0.79 0.92
CA ILE A 114 -1.38 0.32 1.88
C ILE A 114 -0.98 1.69 1.31
N ASP A 115 -0.25 1.70 0.20
CA ASP A 115 0.20 2.93 -0.47
C ASP A 115 -0.64 3.28 -1.70
N TYR A 116 -1.57 2.39 -2.10
CA TYR A 116 -2.40 2.55 -3.30
C TYR A 116 -3.91 2.52 -3.00
N GLY A 117 -4.32 2.09 -1.81
CA GLY A 117 -5.71 2.07 -1.41
C GLY A 117 -6.55 0.99 -2.09
N ARG A 118 -5.93 -0.14 -2.45
CA ARG A 118 -6.58 -1.17 -3.27
C ARG A 118 -6.43 -2.55 -2.66
N SER A 119 -7.54 -3.29 -2.58
CA SER A 119 -7.54 -4.70 -2.22
C SER A 119 -7.32 -5.60 -3.45
N MET A 120 -6.72 -6.76 -3.23
CA MET A 120 -6.57 -7.80 -4.25
C MET A 120 -6.45 -9.20 -3.64
N PHE A 121 -6.68 -10.20 -4.46
CA PHE A 121 -6.38 -11.59 -4.15
C PHE A 121 -5.04 -11.98 -4.79
N ILE A 122 -4.17 -12.61 -4.02
CA ILE A 122 -2.87 -13.11 -4.46
C ILE A 122 -2.70 -14.57 -4.05
N LYS A 123 -1.77 -15.27 -4.69
CA LYS A 123 -1.33 -16.57 -4.19
C LYS A 123 -0.45 -16.38 -2.97
N TRP A 124 -0.44 -17.38 -2.08
CA TRP A 124 0.46 -17.45 -0.93
C TRP A 124 1.94 -17.28 -1.34
N SER A 125 2.33 -17.86 -2.48
CA SER A 125 3.69 -17.75 -3.04
C SER A 125 4.12 -16.33 -3.42
N ASP A 126 3.17 -15.41 -3.59
CA ASP A 126 3.40 -14.03 -3.99
C ASP A 126 3.37 -13.06 -2.79
N CYS A 127 3.34 -13.59 -1.56
CA CYS A 127 3.38 -12.86 -0.31
C CYS A 127 4.75 -13.03 0.37
N PHE A 128 5.45 -11.93 0.59
CA PHE A 128 6.82 -11.93 1.08
C PHE A 128 6.95 -11.15 2.38
N ALA A 129 7.89 -11.56 3.22
CA ALA A 129 8.22 -10.83 4.43
C ALA A 129 8.73 -9.43 4.08
N ILE A 130 8.38 -8.44 4.90
CA ILE A 130 8.85 -7.06 4.72
C ILE A 130 10.00 -6.74 5.70
N PRO A 131 11.16 -6.28 5.21
CA PRO A 131 12.22 -5.78 6.08
C PRO A 131 11.78 -4.55 6.89
N HIS A 132 12.24 -4.46 8.14
CA HIS A 132 11.87 -3.41 9.08
C HIS A 132 12.16 -2.00 8.56
N HIS A 133 13.28 -1.79 7.88
CA HIS A 133 13.64 -0.50 7.31
C HIS A 133 12.71 -0.06 6.15
N ILE A 134 12.14 -1.00 5.39
CA ILE A 134 11.14 -0.70 4.34
C ILE A 134 9.78 -0.44 4.97
N ALA A 135 9.39 -1.26 5.96
CA ALA A 135 8.13 -1.08 6.68
C ALA A 135 8.07 0.30 7.36
N ASN A 136 9.15 0.72 8.01
CA ASN A 136 9.24 1.97 8.76
C ASN A 136 9.70 3.19 7.96
N PHE A 137 9.99 3.04 6.66
CA PHE A 137 10.41 4.16 5.81
C PHE A 137 9.39 5.29 5.79
N ALA A 138 8.10 4.94 5.77
CA ALA A 138 6.99 5.89 5.88
C ALA A 138 5.72 5.20 6.40
N PRO A 139 4.79 5.92 7.04
CA PRO A 139 3.44 5.42 7.26
C PRO A 139 2.72 5.03 5.96
N PRO A 140 1.62 4.25 6.01
CA PRO A 140 0.72 4.05 4.88
C PRO A 140 0.35 5.37 4.21
N LEU A 141 0.51 5.42 2.88
CA LEU A 141 0.33 6.63 2.09
C LEU A 141 -1.08 6.81 1.52
N ALA A 142 -1.86 5.72 1.40
CA ALA A 142 -3.22 5.79 0.94
C ALA A 142 -4.17 6.12 2.10
N HIS A 143 -4.96 7.16 1.92
CA HIS A 143 -5.97 7.58 2.88
C HIS A 143 -7.37 7.26 2.36
N TYR A 144 -8.12 6.48 3.13
CA TYR A 144 -9.53 6.23 2.87
C TYR A 144 -10.34 7.51 3.03
N CYS A 145 -11.29 7.72 2.12
CA CYS A 145 -12.15 8.89 2.08
C CYS A 145 -13.57 8.49 1.68
N THR A 146 -14.53 9.25 2.21
CA THR A 146 -15.94 9.24 1.82
C THR A 146 -16.34 10.68 1.55
N LEU A 147 -17.25 10.88 0.61
CA LEU A 147 -17.84 12.19 0.36
C LEU A 147 -18.79 12.51 1.52
N ASN A 148 -18.66 13.69 2.10
CA ASN A 148 -19.56 14.13 3.18
C ASN A 148 -21.00 14.25 2.65
N ASP A 149 -21.97 13.98 3.52
CA ASP A 149 -23.41 14.13 3.26
C ASP A 149 -23.90 13.31 2.04
N ALA A 150 -23.18 12.23 1.73
CA ALA A 150 -23.49 11.33 0.64
C ALA A 150 -24.44 10.22 1.12
N ASP A 151 -25.72 10.30 0.74
CA ASP A 151 -26.69 9.24 1.03
C ASP A 151 -26.50 8.05 0.08
N ASN A 152 -26.33 6.83 0.62
CA ASN A 152 -26.16 5.60 -0.19
C ASN A 152 -27.30 5.38 -1.21
N CYS A 153 -28.50 5.86 -0.91
CA CYS A 153 -29.67 5.71 -1.77
C CYS A 153 -29.71 6.73 -2.94
N ALA A 154 -28.81 7.72 -2.96
CA ALA A 154 -28.86 8.83 -3.92
C ALA A 154 -27.98 8.60 -5.16
N PHE A 155 -27.09 7.61 -5.16
CA PHE A 155 -26.18 7.37 -6.29
C PHE A 155 -26.68 6.24 -7.18
N ASP A 156 -27.16 6.61 -8.37
CA ASP A 156 -27.30 5.66 -9.46
C ASP A 156 -25.92 5.32 -10.07
N ASN A 157 -25.89 4.25 -10.88
CA ASN A 157 -24.66 3.79 -11.54
C ASN A 157 -24.00 4.90 -12.38
N ALA A 158 -24.79 5.77 -13.02
CA ALA A 158 -24.27 6.85 -13.86
C ALA A 158 -23.54 7.91 -13.02
N SER A 159 -24.10 8.29 -11.88
CA SER A 159 -23.52 9.27 -10.97
C SER A 159 -22.23 8.75 -10.34
N VAL A 160 -22.19 7.47 -9.96
CA VAL A 160 -20.96 6.80 -9.49
C VAL A 160 -19.87 6.82 -10.56
N GLN A 161 -20.20 6.43 -11.79
CA GLN A 161 -19.24 6.40 -12.90
C GLN A 161 -18.69 7.81 -13.20
N GLU A 162 -19.54 8.83 -13.21
CA GLU A 162 -19.12 10.20 -13.47
C GLU A 162 -18.23 10.75 -12.34
N PHE A 163 -18.55 10.43 -11.08
CA PHE A 163 -17.67 10.74 -9.94
C PHE A 163 -16.30 10.10 -10.11
N CYS A 164 -16.27 8.79 -10.36
CA CYS A 164 -15.03 8.03 -10.55
C CYS A 164 -14.20 8.61 -11.69
N ARG A 165 -14.82 8.90 -12.83
CA ARG A 165 -14.16 9.50 -14.00
C ARG A 165 -13.55 10.87 -13.68
N LYS A 166 -14.32 11.76 -13.04
CA LYS A 166 -13.84 13.11 -12.68
C LYS A 166 -12.66 13.04 -11.73
N LEU A 167 -12.78 12.24 -10.67
CA LEU A 167 -11.76 12.17 -9.62
C LEU A 167 -10.45 11.55 -10.14
N LEU A 168 -10.53 10.53 -11.01
CA LEU A 168 -9.37 9.91 -11.65
C LEU A 168 -8.74 10.80 -12.73
N SER A 169 -9.51 11.66 -13.39
CA SER A 169 -8.98 12.61 -14.38
C SER A 169 -8.31 13.84 -13.77
N ALA A 170 -8.61 14.14 -12.50
CA ALA A 170 -7.99 15.25 -11.78
C ALA A 170 -6.55 14.89 -11.41
N GLU A 171 -5.58 15.68 -11.88
CA GLU A 171 -4.18 15.49 -11.51
C GLU A 171 -3.99 15.67 -10.00
N HIS A 172 -4.59 16.74 -9.47
CA HIS A 172 -4.66 17.06 -8.06
C HIS A 172 -5.98 17.80 -7.77
N PHE A 173 -6.50 17.66 -6.55
CA PHE A 173 -7.68 18.39 -6.08
C PHE A 173 -7.58 18.73 -4.60
N LEU A 174 -8.37 19.72 -4.18
CA LEU A 174 -8.42 20.16 -2.80
C LEU A 174 -9.43 19.31 -2.01
N LEU A 175 -8.95 18.57 -1.02
CA LEU A 175 -9.77 17.93 0.00
C LEU A 175 -10.07 18.94 1.12
N ARG A 176 -11.29 18.94 1.65
CA ARG A 176 -11.78 19.85 2.70
C ARG A 176 -12.45 19.08 3.82
#